data_AF-A0A818Q6Y3-F1
#
_entry.id   AF-A0A818Q6Y3-F1
#
_cell.length_a   1.000
_cell.length_b   1.000
_cell.length_c   1.000
_cell.angle_alpha   90.00
_cell.angle_beta   90.00
_cell.angle_gamma   90.00
#
_symmetry.space_group_name_H-M   'P 1'
#
loop_
_entity.id
_entity.type
_entity.pdbx_description
1 polymer ?
#
loop_
_entity_poly.entity_id
_entity_poly.type
_entity_poly.pdbx_seq_one_letter_code
_entity_poly.pdbx_strand_id
1 'polypeptide(L)'
;MASVLVSVFLVLTYAGPFATTSLSSTTTTTTATTTTTTTTTTTNGGSSECSSYTAINDVTRLTVAAAGSGCDRTLFSSYTTWVRFNGASGTQLATSAPASNQCGTQGTGWYSGSLPASGVSNSGTVCYAWNSNNCNWSNTIQVTNCGSFHFMYGILLVHRFAASVIVLHKQKDLI
;
A
#
# COMPACT_ATOMS: atom_id res chain seq x y z
N MET A 1 68.28 -8.55 -46.09
CA MET A 1 67.19 -9.17 -45.31
C MET A 1 67.68 -9.20 -43.87
N ALA A 2 67.26 -8.24 -43.04
CA ALA A 2 67.89 -7.99 -41.74
C ALA A 2 67.07 -8.58 -40.58
N SER A 3 67.81 -9.21 -39.66
CA SER A 3 67.44 -9.72 -38.34
C SER A 3 66.83 -8.66 -37.41
N VAL A 4 66.14 -9.09 -36.34
CA VAL A 4 66.56 -8.96 -34.93
C VAL A 4 65.46 -9.50 -33.97
N LEU A 5 65.93 -10.11 -32.89
CA LEU A 5 65.27 -10.75 -31.75
C LEU A 5 64.65 -9.77 -30.70
N VAL A 6 64.03 -10.39 -29.66
CA VAL A 6 63.74 -9.90 -28.28
C VAL A 6 62.51 -8.94 -28.21
N SER A 7 61.60 -8.93 -27.22
CA SER A 7 61.73 -9.11 -25.78
C SER A 7 60.38 -9.29 -25.05
N VAL A 8 60.48 -9.91 -23.88
CA VAL A 8 59.51 -9.96 -22.77
C VAL A 8 59.37 -8.58 -22.09
N PHE A 9 58.37 -8.45 -21.20
CA PHE A 9 58.09 -7.38 -20.23
C PHE A 9 57.17 -6.27 -20.79
N LEU A 10 56.22 -5.69 -20.07
CA LEU A 10 56.08 -5.48 -18.62
C LEU A 10 54.61 -5.10 -18.35
N VAL A 11 54.02 -5.60 -17.25
CA VAL A 11 52.77 -5.07 -16.71
C VAL A 11 53.09 -3.70 -16.11
N LEU A 12 52.55 -2.64 -16.71
CA LEU A 12 52.60 -1.28 -16.14
C LEU A 12 51.19 -0.89 -15.73
N THR A 13 50.97 -0.87 -14.42
CA THR A 13 49.86 -0.21 -13.76
C THR A 13 49.87 1.27 -14.13
N TYR A 14 48.93 1.69 -14.97
CA TYR A 14 48.70 3.11 -15.20
C TYR A 14 47.57 3.60 -14.28
N ALA A 15 47.97 4.25 -13.19
CA ALA A 15 47.12 5.12 -12.41
C ALA A 15 46.81 6.37 -13.24
N GLY A 16 45.67 6.35 -13.95
CA GLY A 16 45.10 7.53 -14.58
C GLY A 16 44.10 8.21 -13.62
N PRO A 17 44.06 9.55 -13.57
CA PRO A 17 43.15 10.28 -12.70
C PRO A 17 41.71 10.11 -13.20
N PHE A 18 40.80 9.71 -12.30
CA PHE A 18 39.37 9.78 -12.53
C PHE A 18 38.99 11.24 -12.79
N ALA A 19 38.75 11.59 -14.06
CA ALA A 19 38.08 12.83 -14.40
C ALA A 19 36.64 12.76 -13.87
N THR A 20 36.38 13.48 -12.78
CA THR A 20 35.02 13.71 -12.28
C THR A 20 34.30 14.62 -13.26
N THR A 21 33.52 14.06 -14.17
CA THR A 21 32.47 14.81 -14.87
C THR A 21 31.39 15.17 -13.87
N SER A 22 31.39 16.42 -13.39
CA SER A 22 30.24 17.00 -12.71
C SER A 22 29.09 17.12 -13.72
N LEU A 23 28.00 16.37 -13.53
CA LEU A 23 26.74 16.67 -14.21
C LEU A 23 26.22 18.00 -13.65
N SER A 24 26.30 19.06 -14.45
CA SER A 24 25.50 20.26 -14.23
C SER A 24 24.03 19.95 -14.54
N SER A 25 23.19 19.92 -13.51
CA SER A 25 21.74 19.84 -13.66
C SER A 25 21.20 21.22 -14.04
N THR A 26 20.76 21.39 -15.29
CA THR A 26 19.99 22.56 -15.73
C THR A 26 18.55 22.42 -15.22
N THR A 27 18.17 23.24 -14.24
CA THR A 27 16.79 23.32 -13.75
C THR A 27 15.97 24.20 -14.69
N THR A 28 15.17 23.60 -15.57
CA THR A 28 14.17 24.33 -16.36
C THR A 28 12.97 24.63 -15.46
N THR A 29 12.81 25.89 -15.05
CA THR A 29 11.63 26.37 -14.33
C THR A 29 10.45 26.51 -15.29
N THR A 30 9.60 25.48 -15.37
CA THR A 30 8.32 25.56 -16.08
C THR A 30 7.26 26.05 -15.09
N THR A 31 6.88 27.32 -15.20
CA THR A 31 5.74 27.91 -14.48
C THR A 31 4.46 27.22 -14.91
N ALA A 32 3.88 26.40 -14.03
CA ALA A 32 2.56 25.81 -14.25
C ALA A 32 1.49 26.90 -14.10
N THR A 33 0.80 27.21 -15.20
CA THR A 33 -0.40 28.06 -15.21
C THR A 33 -1.58 27.25 -14.65
N THR A 34 -2.04 27.60 -13.45
CA THR A 34 -3.24 27.03 -12.85
C THR A 34 -4.48 27.55 -13.58
N THR A 35 -4.99 26.78 -14.55
CA THR A 35 -6.33 26.99 -15.11
C THR A 35 -7.35 26.37 -14.15
N THR A 36 -8.04 27.23 -13.39
CA THR A 36 -9.18 26.85 -12.57
C THR A 36 -10.36 26.50 -13.48
N THR A 37 -10.50 25.23 -13.84
CA THR A 37 -11.74 24.71 -14.44
C THR A 37 -12.71 24.35 -13.32
N THR A 38 -13.66 25.25 -13.05
CA THR A 38 -14.81 25.00 -12.17
C THR A 38 -15.74 24.01 -12.86
N THR A 39 -15.54 22.72 -12.64
CA THR A 39 -16.53 21.69 -12.97
C THR A 39 -17.54 21.63 -11.83
N THR A 40 -18.70 22.22 -12.06
CA THR A 40 -19.90 22.09 -11.23
C THR A 40 -20.42 20.65 -11.31
N THR A 41 -19.96 19.78 -10.41
CA THR A 41 -20.65 18.54 -10.09
C THR A 41 -21.58 18.77 -8.91
N THR A 42 -22.86 18.53 -9.18
CA THR A 42 -24.02 18.52 -8.29
C THR A 42 -23.73 17.94 -6.90
N THR A 43 -24.21 18.69 -5.90
CA THR A 43 -24.14 18.45 -4.46
C THR A 43 -24.40 17.01 -4.01
N ASN A 44 -23.40 16.39 -3.39
CA ASN A 44 -23.61 15.64 -2.17
C ASN A 44 -22.44 15.96 -1.24
N GLY A 45 -22.73 16.42 -0.02
CA GLY A 45 -21.70 16.81 0.94
C GLY A 45 -20.68 15.70 1.09
N GLY A 46 -19.40 16.01 0.85
CA GLY A 46 -18.33 15.03 1.03
C GLY A 46 -18.44 14.42 2.42
N SER A 47 -18.68 13.12 2.46
CA SER A 47 -18.85 12.40 3.72
C SER A 47 -17.55 12.50 4.53
N SER A 48 -17.67 12.73 5.84
CA SER A 48 -16.55 13.19 6.68
C SER A 48 -15.39 12.20 6.72
N GLU A 49 -15.64 10.91 6.48
CA GLU A 49 -14.64 9.87 6.37
C GLU A 49 -13.69 10.05 5.18
N CYS A 50 -14.11 10.75 4.12
CA CYS A 50 -13.24 11.05 2.99
C CYS A 50 -12.18 12.12 3.31
N SER A 51 -12.38 12.87 4.40
CA SER A 51 -11.50 13.97 4.83
C SER A 51 -10.83 13.71 6.18
N SER A 52 -11.38 12.83 7.01
CA SER A 52 -10.89 12.53 8.36
C SER A 52 -10.74 11.02 8.55
N TYR A 53 -9.51 10.52 8.40
CA TYR A 53 -9.18 9.10 8.52
C TYR A 53 -7.74 8.90 9.02
N THR A 54 -7.44 7.69 9.48
CA THR A 54 -6.07 7.27 9.80
C THR A 54 -5.44 6.56 8.60
N ALA A 55 -4.31 7.06 8.11
CA ALA A 55 -3.58 6.41 7.02
C ALA A 55 -2.75 5.23 7.55
N ILE A 56 -2.80 4.10 6.84
CA ILE A 56 -2.02 2.90 7.09
C ILE A 56 -1.00 2.76 5.96
N ASN A 57 0.28 2.93 6.32
CA ASN A 57 1.44 2.84 5.44
C ASN A 57 2.51 1.93 6.06
N ASP A 58 2.16 0.66 6.20
CA ASP A 58 2.95 -0.44 6.75
C ASP A 58 3.08 -1.58 5.73
N VAL A 59 4.31 -1.85 5.30
CA VAL A 59 4.66 -2.91 4.34
C VAL A 59 4.28 -4.31 4.82
N THR A 60 4.18 -4.51 6.13
CA THR A 60 3.79 -5.81 6.67
C THR A 60 2.32 -6.11 6.38
N ARG A 61 1.50 -5.14 5.96
CA ARG A 61 0.09 -5.35 5.54
C ARG A 61 -0.05 -5.89 4.11
N LEU A 62 1.05 -6.11 3.39
CA LEU A 62 1.03 -6.67 2.03
C LEU A 62 0.84 -8.20 2.07
N THR A 63 0.07 -8.78 1.13
CA THR A 63 -0.12 -10.26 0.99
C THR A 63 1.17 -11.06 0.84
N VAL A 64 2.26 -10.41 0.41
CA VAL A 64 3.57 -11.04 0.26
C VAL A 64 4.48 -10.90 1.47
N ALA A 65 4.07 -10.13 2.48
CA ALA A 65 4.84 -10.03 3.71
C ALA A 65 4.71 -11.33 4.51
N ALA A 66 5.81 -11.72 5.15
CA ALA A 66 5.87 -12.92 5.98
C ALA A 66 4.90 -12.86 7.18
N ALA A 67 4.65 -14.01 7.80
CA ALA A 67 3.93 -14.11 9.06
C ALA A 67 4.58 -13.24 10.16
N GLY A 68 3.80 -12.90 11.17
CA GLY A 68 4.30 -12.20 12.35
C GLY A 68 3.31 -12.28 13.52
N SER A 69 3.57 -11.50 14.57
CA SER A 69 2.73 -11.39 15.76
C SER A 69 2.01 -10.03 15.86
N GLY A 70 1.83 -9.36 14.73
CA GLY A 70 1.15 -8.07 14.63
C GLY A 70 -0.32 -8.17 15.01
N CYS A 71 -0.77 -7.16 15.76
CA CYS A 71 -2.14 -6.98 16.21
C CYS A 71 -2.52 -5.50 16.07
N ASP A 72 -3.62 -5.21 15.39
CA ASP A 72 -4.07 -3.82 15.16
C ASP A 72 -4.99 -3.29 16.27
N ARG A 73 -4.96 -3.93 17.44
CA ARG A 73 -5.83 -3.57 18.58
C ARG A 73 -5.73 -2.09 18.95
N THR A 74 -4.55 -1.48 18.80
CA THR A 74 -4.32 -0.07 19.13
C THR A 74 -4.82 0.90 18.05
N LEU A 75 -4.98 0.46 16.81
CA LEU A 75 -5.52 1.29 15.71
C LEU A 75 -7.02 1.55 15.87
N PHE A 76 -7.72 0.70 16.62
CA PHE A 76 -9.18 0.72 16.78
C PHE A 76 -9.61 1.03 18.21
N SER A 77 -8.91 1.93 18.90
CA SER A 77 -9.20 2.28 20.30
C SER A 77 -10.51 3.07 20.51
N SER A 78 -11.17 3.51 19.44
CA SER A 78 -12.41 4.27 19.47
C SER A 78 -13.59 3.44 18.94
N TYR A 79 -14.82 3.82 19.30
CA TYR A 79 -16.04 3.12 18.88
C TYR A 79 -16.15 2.93 17.37
N THR A 80 -15.68 3.91 16.57
CA THR A 80 -15.53 3.81 15.12
C THR A 80 -14.25 4.52 14.69
N THR A 81 -13.35 3.81 14.02
CA THR A 81 -12.17 4.42 13.37
C THR A 81 -12.28 4.24 11.86
N TRP A 82 -12.11 5.33 11.11
CA TRP A 82 -11.95 5.30 9.67
C TRP A 82 -10.48 5.17 9.30
N VAL A 83 -10.14 4.18 8.48
CA VAL A 83 -8.77 3.96 8.02
C VAL A 83 -8.68 3.91 6.50
N ARG A 84 -7.50 4.26 5.99
CA ARG A 84 -7.17 4.18 4.57
C ARG A 84 -5.81 3.55 4.37
N PHE A 85 -5.73 2.57 3.47
CA PHE A 85 -4.46 2.01 3.02
C PHE A 85 -3.84 2.91 1.95
N ASN A 86 -2.55 3.20 2.10
CA ASN A 86 -1.79 3.90 1.08
C ASN A 86 -0.32 3.45 1.05
N GLY A 87 0.41 3.95 0.04
CA GLY A 87 1.86 3.74 -0.06
C GLY A 87 2.25 2.27 -0.03
N ALA A 88 3.08 1.92 0.95
CA ALA A 88 3.63 0.59 1.15
C ALA A 88 2.62 -0.44 1.67
N SER A 89 1.38 -0.07 1.99
CA SER A 89 0.31 -1.03 2.30
C SER A 89 -0.65 -1.28 1.14
N GLY A 90 -0.39 -0.74 -0.05
CA GLY A 90 -1.36 -0.76 -1.15
C GLY A 90 -2.49 0.26 -0.97
N THR A 91 -3.58 0.08 -1.71
CA THR A 91 -4.68 1.08 -1.78
C THR A 91 -6.04 0.58 -1.31
N GLN A 92 -6.19 -0.73 -1.10
CA GLN A 92 -7.47 -1.35 -0.75
C GLN A 92 -7.26 -2.70 -0.06
N LEU A 93 -8.29 -3.19 0.61
CA LEU A 93 -8.36 -4.56 1.12
C LEU A 93 -8.29 -5.59 -0.02
N ALA A 94 -7.68 -6.75 0.24
CA ALA A 94 -7.81 -7.91 -0.63
C ALA A 94 -9.27 -8.36 -0.63
N THR A 95 -9.82 -8.61 -1.82
CA THR A 95 -11.20 -9.05 -2.03
C THR A 95 -11.33 -10.57 -2.20
N SER A 96 -10.25 -11.29 -1.88
CA SER A 96 -10.17 -12.74 -1.91
C SER A 96 -9.35 -13.23 -0.71
N ALA A 97 -9.65 -14.43 -0.23
CA ALA A 97 -8.95 -15.01 0.90
C ALA A 97 -7.47 -15.28 0.54
N PRO A 98 -6.51 -14.76 1.30
CA PRO A 98 -5.10 -15.13 1.15
C PRO A 98 -4.84 -16.50 1.78
N ALA A 99 -3.59 -16.95 1.71
CA ALA A 99 -3.13 -17.98 2.64
C ALA A 99 -3.09 -17.42 4.08
N SER A 100 -3.31 -18.28 5.06
CA SER A 100 -3.09 -17.96 6.48
C SER A 100 -1.59 -17.77 6.77
N ASN A 101 -1.27 -17.16 7.93
CA ASN A 101 0.11 -16.87 8.36
C ASN A 101 0.90 -15.99 7.38
N GLN A 102 0.28 -14.90 6.95
CA GLN A 102 0.92 -13.87 6.14
C GLN A 102 0.62 -12.50 6.74
N CYS A 103 1.34 -11.49 6.26
CA CYS A 103 1.01 -10.08 6.49
C CYS A 103 1.25 -9.62 7.92
N GLY A 104 2.40 -10.03 8.46
CA GLY A 104 2.83 -9.66 9.79
C GLY A 104 1.95 -10.23 10.90
N THR A 105 1.04 -11.16 10.60
CA THR A 105 0.10 -11.75 11.57
C THR A 105 -0.12 -13.24 11.32
N GLN A 106 -0.75 -13.92 12.28
CA GLN A 106 -1.23 -15.29 12.14
C GLN A 106 -2.65 -15.35 11.57
N GLY A 107 -3.49 -14.35 11.90
CA GLY A 107 -4.89 -14.26 11.48
C GLY A 107 -5.06 -13.19 10.41
N THR A 108 -5.31 -13.61 9.18
CA THR A 108 -5.17 -12.72 8.02
C THR A 108 -6.53 -12.20 7.55
N GLY A 109 -6.77 -10.89 7.70
CA GLY A 109 -8.03 -10.23 7.34
C GLY A 109 -8.19 -9.97 5.83
N TRP A 110 -9.38 -10.19 5.25
CA TRP A 110 -9.72 -9.84 3.86
C TRP A 110 -11.18 -9.40 3.74
N TYR A 111 -11.51 -8.60 2.74
CA TYR A 111 -12.87 -8.11 2.52
C TYR A 111 -13.66 -9.07 1.63
N SER A 112 -14.71 -9.68 2.17
CA SER A 112 -15.57 -10.63 1.46
C SER A 112 -16.80 -9.98 0.81
N GLY A 113 -16.95 -8.66 0.93
CA GLY A 113 -17.98 -7.89 0.25
C GLY A 113 -17.56 -7.39 -1.13
N SER A 114 -18.53 -6.85 -1.86
CA SER A 114 -18.26 -6.10 -3.09
C SER A 114 -17.74 -4.70 -2.76
N LEU A 115 -16.69 -4.26 -3.44
CA LEU A 115 -16.20 -2.88 -3.30
C LEU A 115 -17.24 -1.89 -3.86
N PRO A 116 -17.50 -0.77 -3.17
CA PRO A 116 -18.49 0.21 -3.62
C PRO A 116 -18.02 0.99 -4.85
N ALA A 117 -18.98 1.45 -5.64
CA ALA A 117 -18.74 2.38 -6.74
C ALA A 117 -18.29 3.75 -6.21
N SER A 118 -17.68 4.56 -7.08
CA SER A 118 -17.22 5.91 -6.75
C SER A 118 -18.34 6.77 -6.18
N GLY A 119 -18.08 7.43 -5.04
CA GLY A 119 -19.03 8.28 -4.33
C GLY A 119 -20.06 7.51 -3.50
N VAL A 120 -19.93 6.19 -3.36
CA VAL A 120 -20.90 5.33 -2.66
C VAL A 120 -20.27 4.68 -1.43
N SER A 121 -21.10 4.50 -0.40
CA SER A 121 -20.79 3.70 0.78
C SER A 121 -21.61 2.42 0.80
N ASN A 122 -21.03 1.32 1.24
CA ASN A 122 -21.76 0.09 1.51
C ASN A 122 -21.26 -0.60 2.79
N SER A 123 -22.15 -1.43 3.35
CA SER A 123 -21.80 -2.36 4.42
C SER A 123 -21.22 -3.62 3.80
N GLY A 124 -20.14 -4.14 4.38
CA GLY A 124 -19.57 -5.42 3.97
C GLY A 124 -18.83 -6.10 5.11
N THR A 125 -18.32 -7.29 4.84
CA THR A 125 -17.71 -8.14 5.87
C THR A 125 -16.21 -8.26 5.64
N VAL A 126 -15.44 -8.07 6.71
CA VAL A 126 -14.03 -8.49 6.77
C VAL A 126 -14.00 -9.86 7.42
N CYS A 127 -13.49 -10.84 6.69
CA CYS A 127 -13.22 -12.20 7.16
C CYS A 127 -11.78 -12.32 7.62
N TYR A 128 -11.53 -13.09 8.67
CA TYR A 128 -10.20 -13.38 9.19
C TYR A 128 -9.89 -14.86 8.97
N ALA A 129 -8.95 -15.13 8.07
CA ALA A 129 -8.46 -16.46 7.79
C ALA A 129 -7.56 -16.96 8.93
N TRP A 130 -7.75 -18.20 9.36
CA TRP A 130 -6.94 -18.86 10.39
C TRP A 130 -6.88 -20.37 10.14
N ASN A 131 -5.69 -20.96 10.26
CA ASN A 131 -5.43 -22.36 9.89
C ASN A 131 -5.93 -22.65 8.46
N SER A 132 -6.85 -23.60 8.30
CA SER A 132 -7.47 -24.00 7.03
C SER A 132 -8.81 -23.33 6.77
N ASN A 133 -9.32 -22.50 7.68
CA ASN A 133 -10.58 -21.78 7.50
C ASN A 133 -10.31 -20.36 7.02
N ASN A 134 -10.81 -20.05 5.81
CA ASN A 134 -10.64 -18.74 5.17
C ASN A 134 -11.48 -17.63 5.82
N CYS A 135 -12.45 -17.95 6.67
CA CYS A 135 -13.24 -16.98 7.42
C CYS A 135 -13.59 -17.55 8.79
N ASN A 136 -12.58 -17.73 9.65
CA ASN A 136 -12.78 -18.28 10.99
C ASN A 136 -13.50 -17.29 11.91
N TRP A 137 -13.24 -15.99 11.72
CA TRP A 137 -13.96 -14.90 12.35
C TRP A 137 -14.34 -13.87 11.30
N SER A 138 -15.27 -12.98 11.64
CA SER A 138 -15.69 -11.92 10.74
C SER A 138 -16.20 -10.69 11.49
N ASN A 139 -16.01 -9.52 10.89
CA ASN A 139 -16.54 -8.26 11.37
C ASN A 139 -17.26 -7.52 10.22
N THR A 140 -18.42 -6.95 10.49
CA THR A 140 -19.10 -6.07 9.54
C THR A 140 -18.51 -4.67 9.65
N ILE A 141 -18.15 -4.07 8.52
CA ILE A 141 -17.57 -2.74 8.41
C ILE A 141 -18.35 -1.90 7.40
N GLN A 142 -18.16 -0.58 7.45
CA GLN A 142 -18.56 0.31 6.37
C GLN A 142 -17.38 0.54 5.43
N VAL A 143 -17.64 0.58 4.13
CA VAL A 143 -16.65 0.94 3.12
C VAL A 143 -17.20 2.08 2.28
N THR A 144 -16.44 3.17 2.15
CA THR A 144 -16.77 4.28 1.26
C THR A 144 -15.72 4.38 0.17
N ASN A 145 -16.11 4.50 -1.09
CA ASN A 145 -15.20 4.88 -2.18
C ASN A 145 -15.33 6.39 -2.43
N CYS A 146 -14.36 7.16 -1.96
CA CYS A 146 -14.32 8.62 -2.08
C CYS A 146 -13.90 9.11 -3.49
N GLY A 147 -13.86 8.21 -4.48
CA GLY A 147 -13.48 8.49 -5.86
C GLY A 147 -12.04 8.09 -6.18
N SER A 148 -11.76 7.86 -7.46
CA SER A 148 -10.44 7.42 -7.94
C SER A 148 -9.88 6.19 -7.21
N PHE A 149 -10.76 5.25 -6.83
CA PHE A 149 -10.42 4.05 -6.05
C PHE A 149 -9.84 4.37 -4.66
N HIS A 150 -10.23 5.49 -4.05
CA HIS A 150 -9.91 5.83 -2.66
C HIS A 150 -10.93 5.21 -1.70
N PHE A 151 -10.60 4.04 -1.17
CA PHE A 151 -11.46 3.35 -0.21
C PHE A 151 -11.15 3.72 1.24
N MET A 152 -12.19 4.10 1.99
CA MET A 152 -12.16 4.32 3.44
C MET A 152 -12.89 3.17 4.13
N TYR A 153 -12.30 2.63 5.20
CA TYR A 153 -12.82 1.48 5.93
C TYR A 153 -13.20 1.92 7.35
N GLY A 154 -14.50 1.93 7.63
CA GLY A 154 -15.07 2.29 8.93
C GLY A 154 -15.20 1.05 9.79
N ILE A 155 -14.28 0.92 10.74
CA ILE A 155 -14.19 -0.24 11.62
C ILE A 155 -14.77 0.12 12.97
N LEU A 156 -15.78 -0.64 13.38
CA LEU A 156 -16.37 -0.53 14.71
C LEU A 156 -15.61 -1.46 15.66
N LEU A 157 -15.15 -0.92 16.79
CA LEU A 157 -14.52 -1.74 17.81
C LEU A 157 -15.57 -2.66 18.43
N VAL A 158 -15.57 -3.92 18.01
CA VAL A 158 -16.34 -4.97 18.67
C VAL A 158 -15.45 -5.64 19.72
N HIS A 159 -15.70 -5.35 20.99
CA HIS A 159 -14.92 -5.86 22.15
C HIS A 159 -14.79 -7.40 22.23
N ARG A 160 -15.50 -8.15 21.38
CA ARG A 160 -15.42 -9.61 21.28
C ARG A 160 -14.27 -10.11 20.41
N PHE A 161 -13.67 -9.24 19.59
CA PHE A 161 -12.65 -9.61 18.62
C PHE A 161 -11.55 -8.54 18.65
N ALA A 162 -10.64 -8.64 19.62
CA ALA A 162 -9.43 -7.83 19.64
C ALA A 162 -8.57 -8.19 18.42
N ALA A 163 -8.76 -7.41 17.35
CA ALA A 163 -8.14 -7.45 16.03
C ALA A 163 -6.81 -8.23 15.90
N SER A 164 -6.90 -9.43 15.33
CA SER A 164 -5.90 -9.87 14.37
C SER A 164 -5.96 -8.87 13.21
N VAL A 165 -4.81 -8.28 12.88
CA VAL A 165 -4.60 -7.20 11.90
C VAL A 165 -5.70 -6.98 10.85
N ILE A 166 -6.14 -5.73 10.70
CA ILE A 166 -7.00 -5.31 9.59
C ILE A 166 -6.11 -5.22 8.34
N VAL A 167 -6.09 -6.38 7.70
CA VAL A 167 -6.23 -6.56 6.26
C VAL A 167 -5.03 -6.31 5.34
N LEU A 168 -4.93 -7.29 4.45
CA LEU A 168 -4.19 -7.46 3.22
C LEU A 168 -4.53 -6.43 2.15
N HIS A 169 -3.60 -6.09 1.27
CA HIS A 169 -3.93 -5.56 -0.06
C HIS A 169 -3.74 -6.58 -1.18
N LYS A 170 -4.30 -6.28 -2.37
CA LYS A 170 -3.93 -6.94 -3.63
C LYS A 170 -2.56 -6.43 -4.08
N GLN A 171 -1.59 -7.34 -4.27
CA GLN A 171 -0.30 -7.05 -4.92
C GLN A 171 -0.48 -6.07 -6.07
N LYS A 172 0.36 -5.02 -6.10
CA LYS A 172 0.53 -4.21 -7.31
C LYS A 172 0.92 -5.20 -8.41
N ASP A 173 0.00 -5.50 -9.33
CA ASP A 173 0.32 -6.29 -10.52
C ASP A 173 1.47 -5.54 -11.20
N LEU A 174 2.68 -6.11 -11.11
CA LEU A 174 3.83 -5.64 -11.87
C LEU A 174 3.55 -6.04 -13.32
N ILE A 175 3.06 -5.07 -14.09
CA ILE A 175 3.24 -5.02 -15.54
C ILE A 175 4.42 -4.09 -15.80
#